data_AF-A0A517P844-F1
#
_entry.id   AF-A0A517P844-F1
#
_cell.length_a   1.000
_cell.length_b   1.000
_cell.length_c   1.000
_cell.angle_alpha   90.00
_cell.angle_beta   90.00
_cell.angle_gamma   90.00
#
_symmetry.space_group_name_H-M   'P 1'
#
loop_
_entity.id
_entity.type
_entity.pdbx_description
1 polymer ?
#
loop_
_entity_poly.entity_id
_entity_poly.type
_entity_poly.pdbx_seq_one_letter_code
_entity_poly.pdbx_strand_id
1 'polypeptide(L)'
;MRALLRPLRSAVRRSVRWVAAGPPRRRIDSARELLAGRRPIVSVAECANSLGFSYAPSGWHYFTAMLRDFDRHAGPEGALPPFEQFYEQYHHSTLAGLMGCDGRPGWPHDSEYLVPWSDRGLSFATDDVHQCGPRSPEAIRADVWGMWELYRKIQAEGYRPARHRDGYIRGVFALRGSGDRRFLVTGGQHRCAILSHLGVEKFRAWLDPSQPIHFVRGSELDSWPQVLSGRWSRDAAAEYFNLLFEFDGRERAPDRLGIGPVLHGRSEGSPL
;
A
#
# COMPACT_ATOMS: atom_id res chain seq x y z
N MET A 1 -28.28 30.09 -38.09
CA MET A 1 -28.28 29.77 -36.65
C MET A 1 -27.60 28.42 -36.40
N ARG A 2 -26.26 28.37 -36.42
CA ARG A 2 -25.47 27.21 -36.00
C ARG A 2 -24.43 27.71 -35.00
N ALA A 3 -24.60 27.35 -33.73
CA ALA A 3 -23.70 27.73 -32.65
C ALA A 3 -22.45 26.84 -32.69
N LEU A 4 -21.29 27.48 -32.79
CA LEU A 4 -19.96 26.89 -32.67
C LEU A 4 -19.68 26.57 -31.19
N LEU A 5 -19.74 25.30 -30.81
CA LEU A 5 -19.19 24.82 -29.54
C LEU A 5 -17.68 24.67 -29.68
N ARG A 6 -16.93 25.57 -29.02
CA ARG A 6 -15.48 25.41 -28.78
C ARG A 6 -15.27 24.46 -27.58
N PRO A 7 -14.32 23.52 -27.62
CA PRO A 7 -13.94 22.77 -26.43
C PRO A 7 -13.02 23.60 -25.53
N LEU A 8 -13.45 23.79 -24.28
CA LEU A 8 -12.62 24.29 -23.18
C LEU A 8 -11.55 23.24 -22.84
N ARG A 9 -10.39 23.33 -23.49
CA ARG A 9 -9.13 22.75 -23.01
C ARG A 9 -8.19 23.88 -22.64
N SER A 10 -8.08 24.19 -21.35
CA SER A 10 -6.84 24.64 -20.69
C SER A 10 -7.09 25.10 -19.25
N ALA A 11 -6.02 25.03 -18.46
CA ALA A 11 -5.78 25.76 -17.21
C ALA A 11 -6.21 25.12 -15.89
N VAL A 12 -5.55 24.00 -15.52
CA VAL A 12 -4.93 23.89 -14.18
C VAL A 12 -3.57 23.18 -14.30
N ARG A 13 -2.54 23.92 -14.72
CA ARG A 13 -1.15 23.61 -14.32
C ARG A 13 -0.75 24.67 -13.29
N ARG A 14 -1.12 24.45 -12.02
CA ARG A 14 -0.48 25.18 -10.93
C ARG A 14 0.81 24.46 -10.58
N SER A 15 1.90 25.14 -10.86
CA SER A 15 3.27 24.76 -10.56
C SER A 15 3.42 24.52 -9.06
N VAL A 16 3.62 23.27 -8.67
CA VAL A 16 4.18 22.96 -7.36
C VAL A 16 5.67 23.28 -7.45
N ARG A 17 6.07 24.47 -7.04
CA ARG A 17 7.48 24.80 -6.80
C ARG A 17 7.88 24.24 -5.45
N TRP A 18 8.66 23.17 -5.43
CA TRP A 18 9.58 22.86 -4.35
C TRP A 18 11.01 23.04 -4.86
N VAL A 19 11.83 23.68 -4.03
CA VAL A 19 13.24 24.02 -4.28
C VAL A 19 14.02 22.73 -4.57
N ALA A 20 14.51 22.60 -5.81
CA ALA A 20 15.38 21.53 -6.24
C ALA A 20 16.84 21.87 -5.87
N ALA A 21 17.33 21.22 -4.81
CA ALA A 21 18.74 20.88 -4.61
C ALA A 21 18.78 19.80 -3.53
N GLY A 22 18.66 18.53 -3.92
CA GLY A 22 18.85 17.42 -3.00
C GLY A 22 20.33 17.27 -2.66
N PRO A 23 20.74 17.24 -1.38
CA PRO A 23 22.11 16.89 -1.01
C PRO A 23 22.40 15.42 -1.38
N PRO A 24 23.68 15.03 -1.51
CA PRO A 24 24.04 13.65 -1.84
C PRO A 24 23.40 12.66 -0.87
N ARG A 25 23.00 11.49 -1.39
CA ARG A 25 22.39 10.41 -0.61
C ARG A 25 23.32 10.02 0.55
N ARG A 26 23.03 10.50 1.76
CA ARG A 26 23.66 9.99 2.98
C ARG A 26 23.12 8.60 3.28
N ARG A 27 24.02 7.66 3.50
CA ARG A 27 23.75 6.37 4.14
C ARG A 27 23.21 6.66 5.55
N ILE A 28 22.00 6.19 5.87
CA ILE A 28 21.45 6.26 7.22
C ILE A 28 21.86 4.96 7.90
N ASP A 29 22.96 5.01 8.64
CA ASP A 29 23.68 3.81 9.11
C ASP A 29 23.21 3.31 10.49
N SER A 30 22.16 3.87 11.10
CA SER A 30 21.63 3.27 12.33
C SER A 30 20.15 3.57 12.61
N ALA A 31 19.45 2.60 13.21
CA ALA A 31 18.11 2.78 13.77
C ALA A 31 18.04 3.92 14.80
N ARG A 32 19.19 4.30 15.39
CA ARG A 32 19.35 5.41 16.33
C ARG A 32 19.16 6.78 15.67
N GLU A 33 19.54 6.94 14.40
CA GLU A 33 19.30 8.17 13.62
C GLU A 33 17.83 8.32 13.20
N LEU A 34 17.13 7.20 12.96
CA LEU A 34 15.68 7.19 12.69
C LEU A 34 14.84 7.52 13.95
N LEU A 35 15.38 7.27 15.14
CA LEU A 35 14.73 7.53 16.43
C LEU A 35 14.84 8.99 16.91
N ALA A 36 15.70 9.83 16.30
CA ALA A 36 15.90 11.23 16.69
C ALA A 36 14.68 12.13 16.45
N GLY A 37 13.65 11.63 15.76
CA GLY A 37 12.30 12.14 15.86
C GLY A 37 11.33 11.00 15.56
N ARG A 38 10.26 10.85 16.34
CA ARG A 38 9.16 9.87 16.11
C ARG A 38 8.43 10.04 14.76
N ARG A 39 9.01 10.80 13.83
CA ARG A 39 8.41 11.29 12.60
C ARG A 39 9.40 11.18 11.42
N PRO A 40 9.74 9.96 10.98
CA PRO A 40 10.67 9.78 9.87
C PRO A 40 10.13 10.40 8.58
N ILE A 41 11.03 10.87 7.72
CA ILE A 41 10.70 11.15 6.31
C ILE A 41 10.85 9.84 5.56
N VAL A 42 9.76 9.38 4.96
CA VAL A 42 9.66 8.11 4.24
C VAL A 42 9.44 8.39 2.77
N SER A 43 10.08 7.62 1.88
CA SER A 43 9.75 7.66 0.47
C SER A 43 8.56 6.75 0.18
N VAL A 44 7.62 7.22 -0.65
CA VAL A 44 6.52 6.38 -1.16
C VAL A 44 7.04 5.11 -1.84
N ALA A 45 8.19 5.18 -2.51
CA ALA A 45 8.80 4.02 -3.16
C ALA A 45 9.24 2.91 -2.19
N GLU A 46 9.43 3.24 -0.91
CA GLU A 46 9.78 2.29 0.14
C GLU A 46 8.53 1.71 0.83
N CYS A 47 7.36 2.29 0.60
CA CYS A 47 6.13 1.90 1.28
C CYS A 47 5.52 0.63 0.67
N ALA A 48 5.12 -0.29 1.53
CA ALA A 48 4.26 -1.42 1.19
C ALA A 48 3.28 -1.68 2.34
N ASN A 49 2.24 -2.48 2.12
CA ASN A 49 1.51 -3.07 3.25
C ASN A 49 2.17 -4.41 3.66
N SER A 50 1.65 -5.04 4.73
CA SER A 50 2.16 -6.31 5.25
C SER A 50 1.87 -7.54 4.39
N LEU A 51 1.24 -7.37 3.21
CA LEU A 51 1.19 -8.41 2.18
C LEU A 51 2.22 -8.17 1.08
N GLY A 52 2.91 -7.03 1.04
CA GLY A 52 3.85 -6.67 -0.02
C GLY A 52 3.23 -5.89 -1.18
N PHE A 53 1.96 -5.45 -1.08
CA PHE A 53 1.40 -4.51 -2.05
C PHE A 53 2.14 -3.18 -1.95
N SER A 54 2.81 -2.79 -3.04
CA SER A 54 3.72 -1.65 -3.06
C SER A 54 2.99 -0.37 -3.45
N TYR A 55 3.24 0.70 -2.69
CA TYR A 55 2.80 2.05 -3.06
C TYR A 55 3.78 2.74 -4.01
N ALA A 56 4.88 2.08 -4.43
CA ALA A 56 5.80 2.68 -5.38
C ALA A 56 5.11 2.90 -6.74
N PRO A 57 5.47 3.96 -7.50
CA PRO A 57 4.97 4.16 -8.86
C PRO A 57 5.21 2.97 -9.80
N SER A 58 6.29 2.19 -9.57
CA SER A 58 6.64 0.99 -10.32
C SER A 58 5.97 -0.29 -9.82
N GLY A 59 5.34 -0.25 -8.65
CA GLY A 59 4.63 -1.38 -8.04
C GLY A 59 3.13 -1.34 -8.30
N TRP A 60 2.39 -2.14 -7.54
CA TRP A 60 0.94 -2.20 -7.59
C TRP A 60 0.33 -2.31 -6.19
N HIS A 61 -0.70 -1.49 -5.97
CA HIS A 61 -1.53 -1.54 -4.77
C HIS A 61 -2.98 -1.26 -5.17
N TYR A 62 -3.92 -2.09 -4.70
CA TYR A 62 -5.34 -2.02 -5.06
C TYR A 62 -5.97 -0.64 -4.84
N PHE A 63 -5.70 0.04 -3.72
CA PHE A 63 -6.14 1.43 -3.53
C PHE A 63 -5.56 2.44 -4.53
N THR A 64 -4.33 2.25 -5.02
CA THR A 64 -3.80 3.11 -6.09
C THR A 64 -4.43 2.80 -7.44
N ALA A 65 -4.83 1.54 -7.69
CA ALA A 65 -5.60 1.17 -8.87
C ALA A 65 -6.99 1.83 -8.84
N MET A 66 -7.69 1.77 -7.71
CA MET A 66 -8.98 2.44 -7.50
C MET A 66 -8.92 3.95 -7.81
N LEU A 67 -7.87 4.64 -7.37
CA LEU A 67 -7.69 6.07 -7.67
C LEU A 67 -7.51 6.36 -9.17
N ARG A 68 -6.86 5.46 -9.91
CA ARG A 68 -6.77 5.58 -11.38
C ARG A 68 -8.13 5.42 -12.04
N ASP A 69 -8.98 4.56 -11.48
CA ASP A 69 -10.36 4.38 -11.96
C ASP A 69 -11.23 5.60 -11.62
N PHE A 70 -11.06 6.23 -10.45
CA PHE A 70 -11.71 7.51 -10.17
C PHE A 70 -11.37 8.58 -11.23
N ASP A 71 -10.10 8.69 -11.62
CA ASP A 71 -9.70 9.64 -12.66
C ASP A 71 -10.24 9.27 -14.05
N ARG A 72 -10.34 7.96 -14.36
CA ARG A 72 -10.89 7.47 -15.63
C ARG A 72 -12.40 7.70 -15.74
N HIS A 73 -13.13 7.55 -14.64
CA HIS A 73 -14.59 7.57 -14.61
C HIS A 73 -15.18 8.85 -13.99
N ALA A 74 -14.32 9.79 -13.57
CA ALA A 74 -14.67 11.05 -12.93
C ALA A 74 -15.55 10.91 -11.68
N GLY A 75 -15.41 9.80 -10.94
CA GLY A 75 -16.21 9.54 -9.75
C GLY A 75 -16.06 8.13 -9.16
N PRO A 76 -16.66 7.89 -7.98
CA PRO A 76 -16.58 6.62 -7.28
C PRO A 76 -17.34 5.48 -7.96
N GLU A 77 -18.38 5.79 -8.75
CA GLU A 77 -19.28 4.80 -9.33
C GLU A 77 -18.56 3.85 -10.31
N GLY A 78 -17.61 4.37 -11.10
CA GLY A 78 -16.86 3.55 -12.05
C GLY A 78 -15.74 2.71 -11.44
N ALA A 79 -15.31 3.04 -10.22
CA ALA A 79 -14.25 2.29 -9.52
C ALA A 79 -14.80 1.15 -8.65
N LEU A 80 -16.12 1.14 -8.39
CA LEU A 80 -16.75 0.12 -7.55
C LEU A 80 -16.61 -1.30 -8.16
N PRO A 81 -16.95 -1.56 -9.44
CA PRO A 81 -16.90 -2.93 -9.96
C PRO A 81 -15.50 -3.55 -9.99
N PRO A 82 -14.43 -2.86 -10.45
CA PRO A 82 -13.08 -3.41 -10.37
C PRO A 82 -12.62 -3.70 -8.94
N PHE A 83 -13.13 -2.93 -7.96
CA PHE A 83 -12.78 -3.11 -6.57
C PHE A 83 -13.56 -4.23 -5.88
N GLU A 84 -14.83 -4.42 -6.22
CA GLU A 84 -15.61 -5.61 -5.87
C GLU A 84 -14.91 -6.87 -6.40
N GLN A 85 -14.50 -6.84 -7.67
CA GLN A 85 -13.81 -7.96 -8.31
C GLN A 85 -12.47 -8.31 -7.62
N PHE A 86 -11.73 -7.31 -7.15
CA PHE A 86 -10.53 -7.53 -6.35
C PHE A 86 -10.83 -8.33 -5.08
N TYR A 87 -11.87 -7.99 -4.33
CA TYR A 87 -12.23 -8.72 -3.11
C TYR A 87 -12.82 -10.11 -3.37
N GLU A 88 -13.52 -10.31 -4.49
CA GLU A 88 -13.99 -11.62 -4.91
C GLU A 88 -12.83 -12.58 -5.23
N GLN A 89 -11.80 -12.06 -5.93
CA GLN A 89 -10.66 -12.88 -6.38
C GLN A 89 -9.58 -13.03 -5.32
N TYR A 90 -9.31 -11.98 -4.55
CA TYR A 90 -8.28 -11.97 -3.51
C TYR A 90 -8.89 -12.33 -2.15
N HIS A 91 -9.56 -13.49 -2.12
CA HIS A 91 -10.22 -14.05 -0.95
C HIS A 91 -9.45 -15.27 -0.45
N HIS A 92 -8.83 -15.14 0.72
CA HIS A 92 -8.22 -16.25 1.43
C HIS A 92 -8.53 -16.12 2.92
N SER A 93 -8.71 -17.26 3.57
CA SER A 93 -8.98 -17.33 5.01
C SER A 93 -7.70 -17.30 5.86
N THR A 94 -6.51 -17.34 5.25
CA THR A 94 -5.22 -17.41 5.96
C THR A 94 -4.19 -16.45 5.34
N LEU A 95 -3.22 -16.02 6.15
CA LEU A 95 -2.08 -15.25 5.65
C LEU A 95 -1.22 -16.07 4.67
N ALA A 96 -1.09 -17.38 4.90
CA ALA A 96 -0.38 -18.28 4.01
C ALA A 96 -1.00 -18.26 2.60
N GLY A 97 -2.33 -18.34 2.49
CA GLY A 97 -3.04 -18.28 1.21
C GLY A 97 -2.82 -16.96 0.48
N LEU A 98 -2.95 -15.82 1.19
CA LEU A 98 -2.67 -14.50 0.61
C LEU A 98 -1.23 -14.36 0.11
N MET A 99 -0.29 -15.05 0.75
CA MET A 99 1.13 -15.06 0.39
C MET A 99 1.50 -16.16 -0.62
N GLY A 100 0.56 -16.99 -1.08
CA GLY A 100 0.84 -18.10 -2.00
C GLY A 100 1.66 -19.24 -1.36
N CYS A 101 1.49 -19.41 -0.05
CA CYS A 101 2.25 -20.31 0.81
C CYS A 101 1.36 -21.36 1.50
N ASP A 102 0.13 -21.58 1.04
CA ASP A 102 -0.75 -22.62 1.57
C ASP A 102 -0.08 -24.00 1.55
N GLY A 103 -0.23 -24.73 2.65
CA GLY A 103 0.36 -26.05 2.84
C GLY A 103 1.89 -26.08 3.03
N ARG A 104 2.59 -24.92 3.01
CA ARG A 104 4.02 -24.88 3.30
C ARG A 104 4.29 -25.15 4.79
N PRO A 105 5.24 -26.05 5.13
CA PRO A 105 5.54 -26.36 6.52
C PRO A 105 5.92 -25.14 7.37
N GLY A 106 5.35 -25.05 8.56
CA GLY A 106 5.71 -24.03 9.56
C GLY A 106 5.06 -22.65 9.37
N TRP A 107 4.28 -22.45 8.32
CA TRP A 107 3.37 -21.31 8.21
C TRP A 107 2.14 -21.51 9.12
N PRO A 108 1.60 -20.45 9.73
CA PRO A 108 0.34 -20.56 10.45
C PRO A 108 -0.80 -20.92 9.49
N HIS A 109 -1.66 -21.82 9.92
CA HIS A 109 -2.86 -22.24 9.18
C HIS A 109 -4.16 -21.66 9.76
N ASP A 110 -4.04 -20.82 10.78
CA ASP A 110 -5.19 -20.19 11.41
C ASP A 110 -5.73 -19.01 10.60
N SER A 111 -6.94 -18.58 10.95
CA SER A 111 -7.65 -17.49 10.30
C SER A 111 -7.34 -16.11 10.89
N GLU A 112 -6.16 -15.96 11.50
CA GLU A 112 -5.71 -14.67 12.00
C GLU A 112 -4.69 -14.05 11.04
N TYR A 113 -4.91 -12.79 10.72
CA TYR A 113 -3.91 -11.92 10.14
C TYR A 113 -2.85 -11.61 11.21
N LEU A 114 -1.84 -12.47 11.31
CA LEU A 114 -0.79 -12.35 12.30
C LEU A 114 0.58 -12.43 11.65
N VAL A 115 1.31 -11.32 11.72
CA VAL A 115 2.70 -11.25 11.23
C VAL A 115 3.68 -11.80 12.27
N PRO A 116 4.83 -12.37 11.86
CA PRO A 116 5.72 -13.09 12.78
C PRO A 116 6.24 -12.26 13.96
N TRP A 117 6.41 -10.95 13.76
CA TRP A 117 6.99 -10.03 14.74
C TRP A 117 5.95 -9.31 15.62
N SER A 118 4.66 -9.62 15.50
CA SER A 118 3.57 -8.97 16.25
C SER A 118 2.80 -9.98 17.07
N ASP A 119 2.35 -9.59 18.26
CA ASP A 119 1.35 -10.31 19.07
C ASP A 119 -0.09 -9.85 18.78
N ARG A 120 -0.24 -8.77 18.01
CA ARG A 120 -1.54 -8.26 17.57
C ARG A 120 -1.95 -8.89 16.25
N GLY A 121 -2.87 -9.83 16.33
CA GLY A 121 -3.58 -10.38 15.17
C GLY A 121 -4.87 -9.60 14.88
N LEU A 122 -5.28 -9.59 13.62
CA LEU A 122 -6.66 -9.25 13.21
C LEU A 122 -7.35 -10.52 12.73
N SER A 123 -8.66 -10.63 12.87
CA SER A 123 -9.40 -11.77 12.32
C SER A 123 -9.80 -11.52 10.88
N PHE A 124 -9.52 -12.48 9.98
CA PHE A 124 -10.01 -12.45 8.60
C PHE A 124 -11.53 -12.53 8.49
N ALA A 125 -12.23 -12.92 9.56
CA ALA A 125 -13.70 -13.03 9.59
C ALA A 125 -14.41 -11.68 9.80
N THR A 126 -13.68 -10.57 9.79
CA THR A 126 -14.22 -9.22 10.04
C THR A 126 -14.05 -8.33 8.83
N ASP A 127 -15.00 -7.42 8.61
CA ASP A 127 -14.90 -6.38 7.58
C ASP A 127 -13.76 -5.36 7.87
N ASP A 128 -13.07 -5.49 9.01
CA ASP A 128 -11.94 -4.65 9.44
C ASP A 128 -10.65 -4.93 8.65
N VAL A 129 -10.56 -6.06 7.95
CA VAL A 129 -9.40 -6.43 7.13
C VAL A 129 -9.60 -5.94 5.69
N HIS A 130 -9.14 -4.72 5.41
CA HIS A 130 -9.23 -4.11 4.06
C HIS A 130 -8.25 -4.68 3.03
N GLN A 131 -7.53 -5.76 3.34
CA GLN A 131 -6.44 -6.29 2.52
C GLN A 131 -6.84 -7.48 1.66
N CYS A 132 -7.98 -8.12 1.96
CA CYS A 132 -8.49 -9.29 1.26
C CYS A 132 -9.99 -9.42 1.43
N GLY A 133 -10.60 -10.29 0.64
CA GLY A 133 -12.00 -10.68 0.77
C GLY A 133 -12.21 -11.84 1.76
N PRO A 134 -13.48 -12.21 2.01
CA PRO A 134 -14.67 -11.57 1.46
C PRO A 134 -15.02 -10.34 2.31
N ARG A 135 -15.63 -9.31 1.69
CA ARG A 135 -16.13 -8.13 2.40
C ARG A 135 -17.55 -7.83 1.97
N SER A 136 -18.34 -7.29 2.88
CA SER A 136 -19.73 -6.93 2.55
C SER A 136 -19.77 -5.86 1.44
N PRO A 137 -20.75 -5.91 0.52
CA PRO A 137 -20.93 -4.85 -0.49
C PRO A 137 -21.07 -3.45 0.15
N GLU A 138 -21.65 -3.36 1.35
CA GLU A 138 -21.76 -2.14 2.14
C GLU A 138 -20.38 -1.61 2.56
N ALA A 139 -19.50 -2.48 3.08
CA ALA A 139 -18.14 -2.10 3.47
C ALA A 139 -17.28 -1.70 2.27
N ILE A 140 -17.39 -2.42 1.14
CA ILE A 140 -16.70 -2.07 -0.11
C ILE A 140 -17.14 -0.69 -0.61
N ARG A 141 -18.46 -0.43 -0.64
CA ARG A 141 -19.00 0.89 -1.00
C ARG A 141 -18.54 1.98 -0.03
N ALA A 142 -18.57 1.74 1.28
CA ALA A 142 -18.10 2.71 2.26
C ALA A 142 -16.62 3.10 2.02
N ASP A 143 -15.76 2.12 1.71
CA ASP A 143 -14.36 2.38 1.40
C ASP A 143 -14.17 3.17 0.10
N VAL A 144 -14.88 2.80 -0.97
CA VAL A 144 -14.81 3.50 -2.26
C VAL A 144 -15.21 4.97 -2.10
N TRP A 145 -16.33 5.25 -1.44
CA TRP A 145 -16.78 6.63 -1.24
C TRP A 145 -15.88 7.40 -0.27
N GLY A 146 -15.47 6.78 0.85
CA GLY A 146 -14.55 7.41 1.80
C GLY A 146 -13.19 7.74 1.16
N MET A 147 -12.69 6.85 0.30
CA MET A 147 -11.46 7.07 -0.47
C MET A 147 -11.62 8.21 -1.47
N TRP A 148 -12.74 8.30 -2.17
CA TRP A 148 -13.05 9.39 -3.11
C TRP A 148 -13.09 10.76 -2.42
N GLU A 149 -13.80 10.87 -1.28
CA GLU A 149 -13.87 12.10 -0.51
C GLU A 149 -12.50 12.54 -0.01
N LEU A 150 -11.73 11.60 0.53
CA LEU A 150 -10.38 11.85 1.02
C LEU A 150 -9.44 12.25 -0.11
N TYR A 151 -9.53 11.60 -1.27
CA TYR A 151 -8.76 11.93 -2.47
C TYR A 151 -9.01 13.38 -2.89
N ARG A 152 -10.26 13.78 -3.08
CA ARG A 152 -10.62 15.14 -3.45
C ARG A 152 -10.14 16.17 -2.44
N LYS A 153 -10.26 15.86 -1.15
CA LYS A 153 -9.81 16.75 -0.08
C LYS A 153 -8.29 16.94 -0.11
N ILE A 154 -7.52 15.86 -0.20
CA ILE A 154 -6.05 15.92 -0.26
C ILE A 154 -5.60 16.58 -1.57
N GLN A 155 -6.27 16.33 -2.69
CA GLN A 155 -5.99 16.99 -3.96
C GLN A 155 -6.22 18.51 -3.89
N ALA A 156 -7.29 18.95 -3.24
CA ALA A 156 -7.63 20.37 -3.11
C ALA A 156 -6.78 21.12 -2.07
N GLU A 157 -6.49 20.50 -0.93
CA GLU A 157 -5.87 21.17 0.22
C GLU A 157 -4.41 20.77 0.48
N GLY A 158 -3.96 19.68 -0.13
CA GLY A 158 -2.71 19.00 0.21
C GLY A 158 -2.83 18.14 1.47
N TYR A 159 -1.81 17.32 1.70
CA TYR A 159 -1.73 16.45 2.88
C TYR A 159 -1.34 17.24 4.14
N ARG A 160 -2.27 17.35 5.10
CA ARG A 160 -2.12 18.15 6.34
C ARG A 160 -2.32 17.30 7.60
N PRO A 161 -1.43 16.32 7.88
CA PRO A 161 -1.65 15.35 8.95
C PRO A 161 -1.77 15.97 10.35
N ALA A 162 -1.06 17.07 10.61
CA ALA A 162 -1.07 17.73 11.92
C ALA A 162 -2.43 18.34 12.30
N ARG A 163 -3.35 18.53 11.34
CA ARG A 163 -4.69 19.07 11.59
C ARG A 163 -5.72 18.01 12.02
N HIS A 164 -5.32 16.74 12.07
CA HIS A 164 -6.21 15.63 12.34
C HIS A 164 -5.61 14.72 13.41
N ARG A 165 -6.41 14.30 14.41
CA ARG A 165 -5.98 13.44 15.52
C ARG A 165 -5.27 12.17 15.05
N ASP A 166 -5.79 11.56 13.98
CA ASP A 166 -5.25 10.36 13.35
C ASP A 166 -4.62 10.67 11.99
N GLY A 167 -4.10 11.88 11.75
CA GLY A 167 -3.74 12.36 10.40
C GLY A 167 -2.48 11.75 9.78
N TYR A 168 -1.53 11.32 10.60
CA TYR A 168 -0.24 10.80 10.12
C TYR A 168 -0.40 9.38 9.55
N ILE A 169 0.26 9.12 8.42
CA ILE A 169 0.53 7.75 7.96
C ILE A 169 1.50 7.12 8.96
N ARG A 170 1.19 5.90 9.39
CA ARG A 170 1.94 5.13 10.39
C ARG A 170 2.46 3.83 9.81
N GLY A 171 3.56 3.36 10.38
CA GLY A 171 4.15 2.10 9.98
C GLY A 171 5.35 1.69 10.82
N VAL A 172 5.92 0.57 10.42
CA VAL A 172 7.17 0.01 10.96
C VAL A 172 8.16 -0.18 9.81
N PHE A 173 9.45 -0.19 10.10
CA PHE A 173 10.47 -0.48 9.10
C PHE A 173 10.83 -1.96 9.12
N ALA A 174 10.72 -2.64 7.98
CA ALA A 174 11.39 -3.90 7.73
C ALA A 174 12.78 -3.63 7.16
N LEU A 175 13.82 -4.24 7.74
CA LEU A 175 15.22 -4.01 7.41
C LEU A 175 15.91 -5.33 7.01
N ARG A 176 16.34 -5.41 5.75
CA ARG A 176 17.06 -6.57 5.19
C ARG A 176 18.52 -6.21 4.92
N GLY A 177 19.44 -6.84 5.64
CA GLY A 177 20.88 -6.60 5.50
C GLY A 177 21.27 -5.14 5.70
N SER A 178 22.33 -4.70 5.00
CA SER A 178 22.97 -3.40 5.21
C SER A 178 22.36 -2.23 4.43
N GLY A 179 21.16 -2.37 3.84
CA GLY A 179 20.61 -1.27 3.04
C GLY A 179 19.19 -1.43 2.50
N ASP A 180 18.67 -2.65 2.38
CA ASP A 180 17.31 -2.84 1.91
C ASP A 180 16.33 -2.54 3.04
N ARG A 181 15.35 -1.68 2.77
CA ARG A 181 14.29 -1.39 3.73
C ARG A 181 12.95 -1.20 3.06
N ARG A 182 11.89 -1.55 3.79
CA ARG A 182 10.50 -1.24 3.46
C ARG A 182 9.86 -0.53 4.64
N PHE A 183 9.01 0.45 4.37
CA PHE A 183 8.12 1.02 5.37
C PHE A 183 6.75 0.33 5.25
N LEU A 184 6.46 -0.57 6.19
CA LEU A 184 5.22 -1.32 6.23
C LEU A 184 4.13 -0.41 6.81
N VAL A 185 3.19 0.02 5.97
CA VAL A 185 2.10 0.92 6.35
C VAL A 185 1.08 0.15 7.18
N THR A 186 1.03 0.46 8.47
CA THR A 186 0.09 -0.14 9.44
C THR A 186 -1.12 0.76 9.69
N GLY A 187 -1.05 2.05 9.35
CA GLY A 187 -2.16 2.99 9.49
C GLY A 187 -2.13 4.10 8.45
N GLY A 188 -3.30 4.49 7.95
CA GLY A 188 -3.41 5.52 6.90
C GLY A 188 -3.10 5.02 5.49
N GLN A 189 -3.40 3.75 5.18
CA GLN A 189 -3.20 3.14 3.85
C GLN A 189 -3.84 3.96 2.72
N HIS A 190 -5.08 4.42 2.91
CA HIS A 190 -5.79 5.31 1.96
C HIS A 190 -4.97 6.57 1.64
N ARG A 191 -4.44 7.23 2.67
CA ARG A 191 -3.60 8.43 2.49
C ARG A 191 -2.29 8.12 1.77
N CYS A 192 -1.65 6.99 2.08
CA CYS A 192 -0.43 6.58 1.39
C CYS A 192 -0.69 6.32 -0.10
N ALA A 193 -1.78 5.63 -0.44
CA ALA A 193 -2.20 5.43 -1.82
C ALA A 193 -2.51 6.75 -2.55
N ILE A 194 -3.22 7.68 -1.90
CA ILE A 194 -3.49 9.01 -2.47
C ILE A 194 -2.20 9.78 -2.72
N LEU A 195 -1.27 9.81 -1.77
CA LEU A 195 0.02 10.47 -1.94
C LEU A 195 0.82 9.87 -3.10
N SER A 196 0.83 8.53 -3.21
CA SER A 196 1.44 7.83 -4.35
C SER A 196 0.82 8.26 -5.66
N HIS A 197 -0.51 8.21 -5.77
CA HIS A 197 -1.25 8.56 -6.98
C HIS A 197 -1.03 10.01 -7.40
N LEU A 198 -0.97 10.93 -6.44
CA LEU A 198 -0.67 12.35 -6.67
C LEU A 198 0.82 12.63 -6.98
N GLY A 199 1.67 11.60 -7.05
CA GLY A 199 3.09 11.73 -7.39
C GLY A 199 3.96 12.32 -6.27
N VAL A 200 3.53 12.22 -5.01
CA VAL A 200 4.34 12.68 -3.87
C VAL A 200 5.46 11.67 -3.61
N GLU A 201 6.71 12.12 -3.69
CA GLU A 201 7.87 11.23 -3.52
C GLU A 201 8.14 10.83 -2.07
N LYS A 202 7.94 11.77 -1.15
CA LYS A 202 8.28 11.63 0.27
C LYS A 202 7.25 12.33 1.16
N PHE A 203 7.00 11.77 2.33
CA PHE A 203 6.14 12.37 3.34
C PHE A 203 6.68 12.11 4.74
N ARG A 204 6.20 12.90 5.71
CA ARG A 204 6.50 12.69 7.13
C ARG A 204 5.52 11.65 7.68
N ALA A 205 6.03 10.47 8.02
CA ALA A 205 5.28 9.39 8.64
C ALA A 205 5.42 9.43 10.17
N TRP A 206 4.74 8.54 10.87
CA TRP A 206 4.97 8.20 12.29
C TRP A 206 5.38 6.73 12.40
N LEU A 207 6.26 6.43 13.34
CA LEU A 207 6.38 5.04 13.80
C LEU A 207 5.09 4.69 14.54
N ASP A 208 4.52 3.53 14.24
CA ASP A 208 3.21 3.15 14.78
C ASP A 208 3.28 2.89 16.29
N PRO A 209 2.70 3.76 17.15
CA PRO A 209 2.79 3.61 18.59
C PRO A 209 2.00 2.40 19.11
N SER A 210 1.17 1.78 18.27
CA SER A 210 0.46 0.55 18.62
C SER A 210 1.34 -0.70 18.47
N GLN A 211 2.50 -0.58 17.84
CA GLN A 211 3.41 -1.71 17.59
C GLN A 211 4.56 -1.70 18.62
N PRO A 212 4.86 -2.84 19.27
CA PRO A 212 6.00 -2.93 20.19
C PRO A 212 7.34 -2.85 19.45
N ILE A 213 7.37 -3.27 18.19
CA ILE A 213 8.57 -3.30 17.34
C ILE A 213 8.39 -2.33 16.18
N HIS A 214 9.22 -1.28 16.14
CA HIS A 214 9.22 -0.31 15.03
C HIS A 214 10.24 -0.63 13.94
N PHE A 215 11.22 -1.50 14.22
CA PHE A 215 12.29 -1.90 13.32
C PHE A 215 12.39 -3.42 13.33
N VAL A 216 11.78 -4.04 12.34
CA VAL A 216 11.76 -5.48 12.14
C VAL A 216 13.00 -5.86 11.35
N ARG A 217 13.94 -6.58 11.95
CA ARG A 217 15.17 -7.02 11.27
C ARG A 217 15.10 -8.51 11.00
N GLY A 218 15.40 -8.91 9.76
CA GLY A 218 15.53 -10.32 9.40
C GLY A 218 16.69 -11.04 10.11
N SER A 219 17.62 -10.32 10.73
CA SER A 219 18.65 -10.91 11.60
C SER A 219 18.15 -11.27 13.01
N GLU A 220 16.93 -10.87 13.36
CA GLU A 220 16.35 -11.00 14.70
C GLU A 220 15.19 -12.03 14.73
N LEU A 221 15.09 -12.90 13.72
CA LEU A 221 13.99 -13.88 13.56
C LEU A 221 13.70 -14.67 14.83
N ASP A 222 14.76 -15.18 15.47
CA ASP A 222 14.65 -16.04 16.66
C ASP A 222 14.11 -15.30 17.90
N SER A 223 14.03 -13.97 17.85
CA SER A 223 13.46 -13.14 18.92
C SER A 223 12.03 -12.65 18.65
N TRP A 224 11.48 -12.97 17.47
CA TRP A 224 10.15 -12.51 17.10
C TRP A 224 9.08 -13.24 17.91
N PRO A 225 8.04 -12.55 18.43
CA PRO A 225 7.05 -13.14 19.33
C PRO A 225 6.43 -14.44 18.84
N GLN A 226 6.09 -14.52 17.54
CA GLN A 226 5.44 -15.72 17.00
C GLN A 226 6.40 -16.85 16.66
N VAL A 227 7.68 -16.54 16.46
CA VAL A 227 8.73 -17.55 16.32
C VAL A 227 9.04 -18.16 17.68
N LEU A 228 9.16 -17.32 18.72
CA LEU A 228 9.37 -17.75 20.11
C LEU A 228 8.21 -18.61 20.64
N SER A 229 6.97 -18.29 20.26
CA SER A 229 5.80 -19.08 20.67
C SER A 229 5.65 -20.41 19.92
N GLY A 230 6.46 -20.64 18.87
CA GLY A 230 6.35 -21.81 17.99
C GLY A 230 5.17 -21.76 17.02
N ARG A 231 4.40 -20.66 16.99
CA ARG A 231 3.29 -20.48 16.03
C ARG A 231 3.78 -20.32 14.60
N TRP A 232 4.97 -19.72 14.44
CA TRP A 232 5.71 -19.68 13.20
C TRP A 232 6.97 -20.51 13.33
N SER A 233 7.29 -21.33 12.32
CA SER A 233 8.66 -21.81 12.19
C SER A 233 9.59 -20.65 11.84
N ARG A 234 10.85 -20.77 12.25
CA ARG A 234 11.89 -19.81 11.90
C ARG A 234 12.01 -19.64 10.38
N ASP A 235 11.93 -20.74 9.62
CA ASP A 235 12.07 -20.74 8.17
C ASP A 235 10.86 -20.08 7.48
N ALA A 236 9.64 -20.35 7.94
CA ALA A 236 8.44 -19.68 7.44
C ALA A 236 8.46 -18.17 7.73
N ALA A 237 8.93 -17.77 8.92
CA ALA A 237 9.09 -16.35 9.27
C ALA A 237 10.15 -15.67 8.38
N ALA A 238 11.26 -16.35 8.10
CA ALA A 238 12.29 -15.86 7.18
C ALA A 238 11.75 -15.71 5.75
N GLU A 239 11.00 -16.71 5.28
CA GLU A 239 10.35 -16.70 3.97
C GLU A 239 9.36 -15.53 3.85
N TYR A 240 8.41 -15.42 4.79
CA TYR A 240 7.47 -14.29 4.85
C TYR A 240 8.19 -12.94 4.82
N PHE A 241 9.26 -12.79 5.61
CA PHE A 241 10.02 -11.56 5.65
C PHE A 241 10.67 -11.23 4.29
N ASN A 242 11.24 -12.22 3.60
CA ASN A 242 11.84 -12.02 2.29
C ASN A 242 10.80 -11.65 1.23
N LEU A 243 9.60 -12.26 1.28
CA LEU A 243 8.51 -11.95 0.37
C LEU A 243 8.10 -10.47 0.41
N LEU A 244 8.24 -9.77 1.55
CA LEU A 244 7.96 -8.32 1.65
C LEU A 244 8.87 -7.45 0.78
N PHE A 245 10.03 -7.96 0.40
CA PHE A 245 11.00 -7.26 -0.44
C PHE A 245 10.92 -7.71 -1.90
N GLU A 246 10.50 -8.95 -2.14
CA GLU A 246 10.35 -9.55 -3.47
C GLU A 246 9.03 -9.14 -4.14
N PHE A 247 7.95 -9.09 -3.36
CA PHE A 247 6.65 -8.64 -3.85
C PHE A 247 6.62 -7.14 -4.05
N ASP A 248 5.95 -6.74 -5.13
CA ASP A 248 5.56 -5.36 -5.37
C ASP A 248 4.07 -5.22 -5.69
N GLY A 249 3.30 -6.30 -5.53
CA GLY A 249 1.87 -6.38 -5.78
C GLY A 249 1.51 -6.68 -7.23
N ARG A 250 2.42 -6.53 -8.20
CA ARG A 250 2.11 -6.81 -9.62
C ARG A 250 1.89 -8.29 -9.89
N GLU A 251 2.45 -9.17 -9.07
CA GLU A 251 2.18 -10.60 -9.06
C GLU A 251 0.71 -10.94 -8.74
N ARG A 252 -0.04 -10.00 -8.16
CA ARG A 252 -1.45 -10.15 -7.75
C ARG A 252 -2.38 -9.14 -8.40
N ALA A 253 -1.91 -8.40 -9.40
CA ALA A 253 -2.75 -7.44 -10.10
C ALA A 253 -3.87 -8.19 -10.89
N PRO A 254 -5.09 -7.62 -10.95
CA PRO A 254 -6.22 -8.07 -11.78
C PRO A 254 -5.87 -8.61 -13.17
N ASP A 255 -4.96 -7.96 -13.89
CA ASP A 255 -4.50 -8.36 -15.23
C ASP A 255 -3.86 -9.75 -15.27
N ARG A 256 -3.37 -10.25 -14.13
CA ARG A 256 -2.86 -11.63 -13.93
C ARG A 256 -3.87 -12.56 -13.25
N LEU A 257 -5.00 -12.02 -12.76
CA LEU A 257 -6.14 -12.73 -12.21
C LEU A 257 -7.26 -12.96 -13.25
N GLY A 258 -7.01 -12.64 -14.53
CA GLY A 258 -7.96 -12.83 -15.64
C GLY A 258 -8.89 -11.63 -15.90
N ILE A 259 -8.60 -10.46 -15.35
CA ILE A 259 -9.32 -9.21 -15.62
C ILE A 259 -8.57 -8.53 -16.76
N GLY A 260 -9.17 -8.44 -17.94
CA GLY A 260 -8.45 -8.27 -19.21
C GLY A 260 -7.45 -7.10 -19.30
N PRO A 261 -6.51 -7.18 -20.26
CA PRO A 261 -5.51 -6.14 -20.46
C PRO A 261 -6.19 -4.84 -20.94
N VAL A 262 -5.84 -3.69 -20.33
CA VAL A 262 -5.85 -2.44 -21.12
C VAL A 262 -4.61 -2.52 -22.00
N LEU A 263 -4.73 -3.27 -23.10
CA LEU A 263 -3.77 -3.22 -24.19
C LEU A 263 -3.59 -1.74 -24.57
N HIS A 264 -2.34 -1.31 -24.52
CA HIS A 264 -1.91 -0.09 -25.16
C HIS A 264 -2.49 -0.07 -26.58
N GLY A 265 -3.32 0.91 -26.88
CA GLY A 265 -3.62 1.28 -28.26
C GLY A 265 -2.32 1.71 -28.94
N ARG A 266 -1.61 0.74 -29.54
CA ARG A 266 -0.84 1.01 -30.74
C ARG A 266 -1.84 0.88 -31.87
N SER A 267 -2.24 2.03 -32.41
CA SER A 267 -2.81 2.12 -33.73
C SER A 267 -1.83 1.50 -34.72
N GLU A 268 -2.13 0.29 -35.19
CA GLU A 268 -1.74 -0.08 -36.54
C GLU A 268 -2.52 0.82 -37.51
N GLY A 269 -1.79 1.47 -38.42
CA GLY A 269 -2.39 2.28 -39.48
C GLY A 269 -1.75 3.66 -39.64
N SER A 270 -0.59 3.71 -40.31
CA SER A 270 -0.35 4.76 -41.31
C SER A 270 0.58 4.22 -42.39
N PRO A 271 0.17 4.26 -43.66
CA PRO A 271 0.95 3.77 -44.79
C PRO A 271 1.93 4.83 -45.26
N LEU A 272 3.11 4.41 -45.70
CA LEU A 272 3.78 4.84 -46.93
C LEU A 272 4.68 3.69 -47.40
#